data_AF-A0A9E6BIV2-F1
#
_entry.id   AF-A0A9E6BIV2-F1
#
_cell.length_a   1.000
_cell.length_b   1.000
_cell.length_c   1.000
_cell.angle_alpha   90.00
_cell.angle_beta   90.00
_cell.angle_gamma   90.00
#
_symmetry.space_group_name_H-M   'P 1'
#
loop_
_entity.id
_entity.type
_entity.pdbx_description
1 polymer ?
#
loop_
_entity_poly.entity_id
_entity_poly.type
_entity_poly.pdbx_seq_one_letter_code
_entity_poly.pdbx_strand_id
1 'polypeptide(L)'
;MPNDFNANDIFEMAVKIEQNGAIFYRNAAKQVKGEQHKEFLLGLAKMEDNHETTFANMQKGLKDQESFSTTFDPDDENALYLKALADTRIFFKKEQPGKSLKSILGCAIQAEKDSIAFYLGIKELVPPKLGQSKIDDIIKEEMSHIRLLAGKLTEYY
;
A
#
# COMPACT_ATOMS: atom_id res chain seq x y z
N MET A 1 27.63 -3.29 -10.94
CA MET A 1 26.42 -2.99 -11.74
C MET A 1 25.54 -2.11 -10.87
N PRO A 2 25.00 -0.98 -11.36
CA PRO A 2 23.89 -0.35 -10.65
C PRO A 2 22.78 -1.39 -10.60
N ASN A 3 22.15 -1.59 -9.44
CA ASN A 3 20.92 -2.37 -9.37
C ASN A 3 19.86 -1.60 -10.15
N ASP A 4 19.52 -2.06 -11.35
CA ASP A 4 18.47 -1.45 -12.15
C ASP A 4 17.13 -1.69 -11.45
N PHE A 5 16.61 -0.62 -10.82
CA PHE A 5 15.29 -0.59 -10.23
C PHE A 5 14.26 -0.85 -11.33
N ASN A 6 13.56 -1.98 -11.24
CA ASN A 6 12.75 -2.51 -12.33
C ASN A 6 11.31 -2.79 -11.86
N ALA A 7 10.42 -3.11 -12.80
CA ALA A 7 9.01 -3.28 -12.50
C ALA A 7 8.74 -4.39 -11.46
N ASN A 8 9.53 -5.47 -11.50
CA ASN A 8 9.38 -6.53 -10.51
C ASN A 8 9.69 -6.03 -9.09
N ASP A 9 10.67 -5.15 -8.93
CA ASP A 9 11.02 -4.55 -7.64
C ASP A 9 9.89 -3.63 -7.11
N ILE A 10 9.27 -2.85 -8.00
CA ILE A 10 8.13 -1.98 -7.66
C ILE A 10 6.95 -2.81 -7.16
N PHE A 11 6.60 -3.87 -7.89
CA PHE A 11 5.48 -4.73 -7.49
C PHE A 11 5.79 -5.55 -6.23
N GLU A 12 7.03 -6.01 -6.05
CA GLU A 12 7.46 -6.64 -4.79
C GLU A 12 7.27 -5.66 -3.62
N MET A 13 7.55 -4.38 -3.87
CA MET A 13 7.38 -3.36 -2.85
C MET A 13 5.91 -3.09 -2.54
N ALA A 14 5.04 -3.03 -3.55
CA ALA A 14 3.59 -2.92 -3.35
C ALA A 14 3.05 -4.07 -2.50
N VAL A 15 3.47 -5.31 -2.79
CA VAL A 15 3.14 -6.49 -1.97
C VAL A 15 3.59 -6.31 -0.52
N LYS A 16 4.81 -5.80 -0.29
CA LYS A 16 5.31 -5.56 1.08
C LYS A 16 4.54 -4.47 1.82
N ILE A 17 4.10 -3.40 1.13
CA ILE A 17 3.27 -2.35 1.72
C ILE A 17 1.98 -2.98 2.29
N GLU A 18 1.28 -3.76 1.48
CA GLU A 18 0.02 -4.42 1.86
C GLU A 18 0.22 -5.44 3.00
N GLN A 19 1.28 -6.25 2.93
CA GLN A 19 1.62 -7.18 4.02
C GLN A 19 1.84 -6.43 5.35
N ASN A 20 2.57 -5.31 5.30
CA ASN A 20 2.81 -4.48 6.48
C ASN A 20 1.53 -3.84 6.99
N GLY A 21 0.61 -3.45 6.10
CA GLY A 21 -0.70 -2.94 6.47
C GLY A 21 -1.59 -3.97 7.14
N ALA A 22 -1.67 -5.17 6.57
CA ALA A 22 -2.39 -6.28 7.16
C ALA A 22 -1.83 -6.65 8.54
N ILE A 23 -0.50 -6.63 8.72
CA ILE A 23 0.15 -6.86 10.02
C ILE A 23 -0.18 -5.75 11.02
N PHE A 24 -0.09 -4.49 10.59
CA PHE A 24 -0.40 -3.33 11.42
C PHE A 24 -1.84 -3.41 11.95
N TYR A 25 -2.81 -3.65 11.09
CA TYR A 25 -4.22 -3.70 11.50
C TYR A 25 -4.51 -4.86 12.43
N ARG A 26 -3.94 -6.05 12.18
CA ARG A 26 -4.06 -7.19 13.12
C ARG A 26 -3.41 -6.90 14.47
N ASN A 27 -2.28 -6.19 14.50
CA ASN A 27 -1.62 -5.84 15.74
C ASN A 27 -2.35 -4.72 16.49
N ALA A 28 -2.95 -3.76 15.78
CA ALA A 28 -3.82 -2.75 16.35
C ALA A 28 -5.07 -3.38 16.97
N ALA A 29 -5.69 -4.35 16.29
CA ALA A 29 -6.86 -5.08 16.76
C ALA A 29 -6.63 -5.80 18.10
N LYS A 30 -5.39 -6.25 18.37
CA LYS A 30 -4.99 -6.86 19.66
C LYS A 30 -4.86 -5.87 20.81
N GLN A 31 -4.70 -4.57 20.51
CA GLN A 31 -4.41 -3.52 21.49
C GLN A 31 -5.63 -2.72 21.90
N VAL A 32 -6.67 -2.68 21.04
CA VAL A 32 -7.90 -1.92 21.28
C VAL A 32 -8.86 -2.69 22.20
N LYS A 33 -9.72 -1.93 22.88
CA LYS A 33 -10.85 -2.48 23.66
C LYS A 33 -12.13 -2.35 22.84
N GLY A 34 -13.10 -3.24 23.08
CA GLY A 34 -14.40 -3.25 22.42
C GLY A 34 -14.41 -4.05 21.13
N GLU A 35 -15.35 -4.99 21.02
CA GLU A 35 -15.39 -5.93 19.88
C GLU A 35 -15.59 -5.20 18.55
N GLN A 36 -16.40 -4.15 18.53
CA GLN A 36 -16.63 -3.34 17.33
C GLN A 36 -15.35 -2.73 16.74
N HIS A 37 -14.43 -2.24 17.59
CA HIS A 37 -13.16 -1.66 17.13
C HIS A 37 -12.20 -2.72 16.62
N LYS A 38 -12.20 -3.89 17.28
CA LYS A 38 -11.41 -5.05 16.87
C LYS A 38 -11.89 -5.60 15.53
N GLU A 39 -13.20 -5.80 15.36
CA GLU A 39 -13.81 -6.24 14.11
C GLU A 39 -13.54 -5.27 12.98
N PHE A 40 -13.65 -3.96 13.22
CA PHE A 40 -13.33 -2.93 12.23
C PHE A 40 -11.89 -3.03 11.73
N LEU A 41 -10.92 -3.13 12.64
CA LEU A 41 -9.49 -3.25 12.28
C LEU A 41 -9.19 -4.58 11.59
N LEU A 42 -9.80 -5.69 12.03
CA LEU A 42 -9.65 -6.98 11.35
C LEU A 42 -10.30 -6.98 9.95
N GLY A 43 -11.36 -6.20 9.76
CA GLY A 43 -11.96 -5.95 8.45
C GLY A 43 -10.98 -5.28 7.49
N LEU A 44 -10.33 -4.20 7.94
CA LEU A 44 -9.28 -3.53 7.17
C LEU A 44 -8.12 -4.48 6.86
N ALA A 45 -7.63 -5.23 7.86
CA ALA A 45 -6.56 -6.21 7.63
C ALA A 45 -6.87 -7.23 6.53
N LYS A 46 -8.14 -7.64 6.40
CA LYS A 46 -8.59 -8.56 5.35
C LYS A 46 -8.64 -7.89 3.98
N MET A 47 -8.93 -6.59 3.91
CA MET A 47 -8.88 -5.82 2.67
C MET A 47 -7.45 -5.73 2.16
N GLU A 48 -6.48 -5.42 3.03
CA GLU A 48 -5.05 -5.44 2.69
C GLU A 48 -4.57 -6.81 2.18
N ASP A 49 -5.06 -7.92 2.76
CA ASP A 49 -4.73 -9.27 2.26
C ASP A 49 -5.19 -9.48 0.80
N ASN A 50 -6.32 -8.89 0.41
CA ASN A 50 -6.81 -8.96 -0.97
C ASN A 50 -5.98 -8.08 -1.91
N HIS A 51 -5.55 -6.90 -1.45
CA HIS A 51 -4.65 -6.03 -2.20
C HIS A 51 -3.29 -6.70 -2.43
N GLU A 52 -2.72 -7.32 -1.39
CA GLU A 52 -1.50 -8.12 -1.46
C GLU A 52 -1.59 -9.20 -2.55
N THR A 53 -2.68 -9.97 -2.53
CA THR A 53 -2.93 -11.00 -3.53
C THR A 53 -3.06 -10.41 -4.93
N THR A 54 -3.69 -9.24 -5.06
CA THR A 54 -3.86 -8.56 -6.35
C THR A 54 -2.52 -8.10 -6.91
N PHE A 55 -1.69 -7.42 -6.12
CA PHE A 55 -0.35 -7.01 -6.55
C PHE A 55 0.56 -8.20 -6.83
N ALA A 56 0.51 -9.27 -6.03
CA ALA A 56 1.28 -10.49 -6.28
C ALA A 56 0.89 -11.16 -7.60
N ASN A 57 -0.40 -11.17 -7.95
CA ASN A 57 -0.87 -11.70 -9.23
C ASN A 57 -0.46 -10.81 -10.41
N MET A 58 -0.46 -9.48 -10.23
CA MET A 58 0.05 -8.55 -11.25
C MET A 58 1.55 -8.76 -11.47
N GLN A 59 2.33 -8.90 -10.40
CA GLN A 59 3.76 -9.20 -10.47
C GLN A 59 4.05 -10.48 -11.26
N LYS A 60 3.28 -11.55 -11.02
CA LYS A 60 3.40 -12.81 -11.77
C LYS A 60 3.08 -12.61 -13.25
N GLY A 61 1.99 -11.92 -13.56
CA GLY A 61 1.60 -11.65 -14.96
C GLY A 61 2.64 -10.87 -15.77
N LEU A 62 3.46 -10.04 -15.12
CA LEU A 62 4.57 -9.34 -15.77
C LEU A 62 5.75 -10.26 -16.12
N LYS A 63 6.01 -11.30 -15.33
CA LYS A 63 7.07 -12.29 -15.61
C LYS A 63 6.74 -13.17 -16.81
N ASP A 64 5.45 -13.40 -17.06
CA ASP A 64 4.96 -14.26 -18.13
C ASP A 64 4.90 -13.54 -19.50
N GLN A 65 5.09 -12.21 -19.54
CA GLN A 65 5.14 -11.45 -20.79
C GLN A 65 6.58 -11.11 -21.19
N GLU A 66 7.14 -11.89 -22.13
CA GLU A 66 8.50 -11.69 -22.67
C GLU A 66 8.76 -10.30 -23.29
N SER A 67 7.72 -9.51 -23.59
CA SER A 67 7.85 -8.18 -24.19
C SER A 67 7.83 -7.02 -23.20
N PHE A 68 7.62 -7.25 -21.90
CA PHE A 68 7.64 -6.18 -20.93
C PHE A 68 9.09 -5.92 -20.53
N SER A 69 9.69 -4.84 -21.07
CA SER A 69 10.96 -4.34 -20.56
C SER A 69 10.77 -4.02 -19.09
N THR A 70 11.34 -4.86 -18.21
CA THR A 70 11.29 -4.63 -16.77
C THR A 70 12.14 -3.43 -16.39
N THR A 71 13.12 -3.08 -17.22
CA THR A 71 13.96 -1.90 -17.11
C THR A 71 13.20 -0.66 -17.57
N PHE A 72 13.04 0.28 -16.64
CA PHE A 72 12.52 1.61 -16.91
C PHE A 72 13.60 2.50 -17.53
N ASP A 73 13.16 3.57 -18.20
CA ASP A 73 14.06 4.66 -18.57
C ASP A 73 14.65 5.25 -17.27
N PRO A 74 15.99 5.29 -17.11
CA PRO A 74 16.64 5.81 -15.90
C PRO A 74 16.34 7.30 -15.64
N ASP A 75 15.92 8.04 -16.67
CA ASP A 75 15.52 9.45 -16.56
C ASP A 75 13.99 9.61 -16.40
N ASP A 76 13.22 8.52 -16.30
CA ASP A 76 11.79 8.58 -16.01
C ASP A 76 11.54 9.05 -14.57
N GLU A 77 10.92 10.23 -14.44
CA GLU A 77 10.61 10.86 -13.15
C GLU A 77 9.74 9.99 -12.24
N ASN A 78 8.83 9.17 -12.78
CA ASN A 78 8.01 8.25 -11.98
C ASN A 78 8.83 7.07 -11.45
N ALA A 79 9.75 6.54 -12.26
CA ALA A 79 10.68 5.50 -11.83
C ALA A 79 11.63 6.02 -10.74
N LEU A 80 12.17 7.24 -10.92
CA LEU A 80 12.99 7.93 -9.93
C LEU A 80 12.22 8.25 -8.65
N TYR A 81 10.97 8.69 -8.77
CA TYR A 81 10.07 8.93 -7.64
C TYR A 81 9.85 7.66 -6.81
N LEU A 82 9.46 6.55 -7.44
CA LEU A 82 9.25 5.29 -6.74
C LEU A 82 10.54 4.73 -6.14
N LYS A 83 11.67 4.90 -6.84
CA LYS A 83 12.98 4.54 -6.32
C LYS A 83 13.33 5.36 -5.08
N ALA A 84 13.07 6.66 -5.09
CA ALA A 84 13.29 7.52 -3.92
C ALA A 84 12.41 7.11 -2.74
N LEU A 85 11.13 6.80 -2.98
CA LEU A 85 10.25 6.26 -1.93
C LEU A 85 10.78 4.91 -1.41
N ALA A 86 11.21 4.02 -2.30
CA ALA A 86 11.80 2.73 -1.96
C ALA A 86 13.06 2.86 -1.09
N ASP A 87 13.97 3.76 -1.47
CA ASP A 87 15.27 3.96 -0.84
C ASP A 87 15.14 4.57 0.57
N THR A 88 14.13 5.42 0.81
CA THR A 88 13.96 6.06 2.12
C THR A 88 13.60 5.07 3.23
N ARG A 89 13.06 3.88 2.90
CA ARG A 89 12.56 2.83 3.83
C ARG A 89 11.53 3.25 4.88
N ILE A 90 11.42 4.55 5.17
CA ILE A 90 10.48 5.19 6.09
C ILE A 90 9.06 4.88 5.64
N PHE A 91 8.84 4.86 4.33
CA PHE A 91 7.56 4.55 3.72
C PHE A 91 7.00 3.15 4.06
N PHE A 92 7.88 2.16 4.29
CA PHE A 92 7.46 0.77 4.54
C PHE A 92 7.29 0.45 6.02
N LYS A 93 7.72 1.35 6.91
CA LYS A 93 7.55 1.17 8.35
C LYS A 93 6.35 1.98 8.80
N LYS A 94 5.19 1.31 8.95
CA LYS A 94 4.06 1.91 9.68
C LYS A 94 4.56 2.28 11.08
N GLU A 95 4.44 3.55 11.45
CA GLU A 95 4.81 4.03 12.78
C GLU A 95 4.12 3.16 13.84
N GLN A 96 4.83 2.86 14.93
CA GLN A 96 4.21 2.13 16.04
C GLN A 96 3.22 3.07 16.72
N PRO A 97 1.91 2.82 16.65
CA PRO A 97 0.95 3.72 17.25
C PRO A 97 1.07 3.65 18.77
N GLY A 98 0.67 4.73 19.44
CA GLY A 98 0.39 4.67 20.87
C GLY A 98 -0.76 3.70 21.19
N LYS A 99 -0.98 3.40 22.46
CA LYS A 99 -2.02 2.44 22.89
C LYS A 99 -3.47 2.92 22.71
N SER A 100 -3.68 4.17 22.32
CA SER A 100 -5.03 4.73 22.16
C SER A 100 -5.55 4.47 20.76
N LEU A 101 -6.86 4.20 20.63
CA LEU A 101 -7.49 4.06 19.32
C LEU A 101 -7.35 5.35 18.48
N LYS A 102 -7.41 6.54 19.11
CA LYS A 102 -7.12 7.82 18.44
C LYS A 102 -5.73 7.82 17.77
N SER A 103 -4.69 7.36 18.46
CA SER A 103 -3.34 7.28 17.91
C SER A 103 -3.25 6.26 16.78
N ILE A 104 -3.87 5.08 16.96
CA ILE A 104 -3.92 4.03 15.94
C ILE A 104 -4.57 4.56 14.65
N LEU A 105 -5.71 5.24 14.77
CA LEU A 105 -6.43 5.81 13.62
C LEU A 105 -5.59 6.87 12.90
N GLY A 106 -4.87 7.72 13.63
CA GLY A 106 -3.96 8.71 13.05
C GLY A 106 -2.83 8.07 12.24
N CYS A 107 -2.16 7.07 12.80
CA CYS A 107 -1.11 6.32 12.11
C CYS A 107 -1.65 5.56 10.89
N ALA A 108 -2.85 4.97 11.01
CA ALA A 108 -3.51 4.26 9.91
C ALA A 108 -3.79 5.20 8.73
N ILE A 109 -4.36 6.37 8.99
CA ILE A 109 -4.64 7.37 7.93
C ILE A 109 -3.35 7.80 7.22
N GLN A 110 -2.27 8.01 7.98
CA GLN A 110 -0.99 8.37 7.36
C GLN A 110 -0.48 7.23 6.48
N ALA A 111 -0.54 6.00 6.98
CA ALA A 111 -0.11 4.83 6.23
C ALA A 111 -0.88 4.65 4.90
N GLU A 112 -2.21 4.84 4.88
CA GLU A 112 -2.96 4.68 3.63
C GLU A 112 -2.66 5.81 2.64
N LYS A 113 -2.41 7.04 3.13
CA LYS A 113 -1.98 8.15 2.26
C LYS A 113 -0.65 7.85 1.60
N ASP A 114 0.26 7.27 2.37
CA ASP A 114 1.55 6.82 1.86
C ASP A 114 1.28 5.74 0.80
N SER A 115 0.59 4.64 1.11
CA SER A 115 0.22 3.60 0.13
C SER A 115 -0.34 4.18 -1.19
N ILE A 116 -1.31 5.10 -1.11
CA ILE A 116 -1.88 5.78 -2.30
C ILE A 116 -0.82 6.52 -3.11
N ALA A 117 0.07 7.28 -2.46
CA ALA A 117 1.13 8.01 -3.14
C ALA A 117 2.05 7.07 -3.93
N PHE A 118 2.37 5.91 -3.36
CA PHE A 118 3.14 4.87 -4.06
C PHE A 118 2.35 4.33 -5.26
N TYR A 119 1.09 3.96 -5.08
CA TYR A 119 0.27 3.34 -6.13
C TYR A 119 0.00 4.27 -7.30
N LEU A 120 -0.10 5.58 -7.06
CA LEU A 120 -0.14 6.58 -8.13
C LEU A 120 1.13 6.54 -8.99
N GLY A 121 2.31 6.41 -8.37
CA GLY A 121 3.56 6.24 -9.12
C GLY A 121 3.59 4.94 -9.92
N ILE A 122 3.12 3.82 -9.36
CA ILE A 122 3.07 2.53 -10.09
C ILE A 122 2.17 2.65 -11.32
N LYS A 123 1.00 3.28 -11.17
CA LYS A 123 0.00 3.40 -12.22
C LYS A 123 0.58 4.03 -13.49
N GLU A 124 1.38 5.09 -13.36
CA GLU A 124 1.97 5.81 -14.50
C GLU A 124 3.03 4.97 -15.24
N LEU A 125 3.67 4.01 -14.55
CA LEU A 125 4.68 3.12 -15.13
C LEU A 125 4.09 1.84 -15.74
N VAL A 126 2.88 1.46 -15.37
CA VAL A 126 2.21 0.25 -15.87
C VAL A 126 1.42 0.59 -17.13
N PRO A 127 1.59 -0.13 -18.26
CA PRO A 127 0.80 0.11 -19.45
C PRO A 127 -0.71 -0.09 -19.18
N PRO A 128 -1.60 0.72 -19.80
CA PRO A 128 -3.04 0.65 -19.56
C PRO A 128 -3.65 -0.75 -19.68
N LYS A 129 -3.16 -1.55 -20.64
CA LYS A 129 -3.67 -2.91 -20.91
C LYS A 129 -3.25 -3.96 -19.88
N LEU A 130 -2.29 -3.66 -19.00
CA LEU A 130 -1.64 -4.65 -18.14
C LEU A 130 -2.02 -4.56 -16.66
N GLY A 131 -2.73 -3.52 -16.23
CA GLY A 131 -3.16 -3.46 -14.84
C GLY A 131 -3.57 -2.12 -14.27
N GLN A 132 -3.52 -1.01 -15.03
CA GLN A 132 -3.88 0.31 -14.50
C GLN A 132 -5.27 0.34 -13.84
N SER A 133 -6.27 -0.34 -14.42
CA SER A 133 -7.62 -0.40 -13.84
C SER A 133 -7.63 -1.06 -12.45
N LYS A 134 -6.83 -2.11 -12.26
CA LYS A 134 -6.72 -2.80 -10.95
C LYS A 134 -6.06 -1.91 -9.91
N ILE A 135 -5.03 -1.16 -10.31
CA ILE A 135 -4.37 -0.18 -9.43
C ILE A 135 -5.34 0.94 -9.07
N ASP A 136 -6.12 1.44 -10.03
CA ASP A 136 -7.15 2.44 -9.78
C ASP A 136 -8.23 1.97 -8.80
N ASP A 137 -8.63 0.71 -8.88
CA ASP A 137 -9.59 0.14 -7.95
C ASP A 137 -9.02 0.04 -6.53
N ILE A 138 -7.77 -0.42 -6.38
CA ILE A 138 -7.07 -0.42 -5.07
C ILE A 138 -6.95 1.00 -4.52
N ILE A 139 -6.54 1.98 -5.33
CA ILE A 139 -6.44 3.39 -4.88
C ILE A 139 -7.79 3.90 -4.35
N LYS A 140 -8.91 3.56 -5.01
CA LYS A 140 -10.25 3.96 -4.53
C LYS A 140 -10.64 3.24 -3.23
N GLU A 141 -10.24 1.98 -3.07
CA GLU A 141 -10.42 1.24 -1.81
C GLU A 141 -9.62 1.88 -0.68
N GLU A 142 -8.36 2.23 -0.90
CA GLU A 142 -7.53 2.95 0.10
C GLU A 142 -8.10 4.32 0.47
N MET A 143 -8.60 5.08 -0.51
CA MET A 143 -9.32 6.33 -0.24
C MET A 143 -10.58 6.09 0.62
N SER A 144 -11.24 4.95 0.42
CA SER A 144 -12.38 4.54 1.23
C SER A 144 -11.95 4.12 2.65
N HIS A 145 -10.80 3.46 2.82
CA HIS A 145 -10.20 3.19 4.12
C HIS A 145 -9.98 4.50 4.90
N ILE A 146 -9.33 5.50 4.27
CA ILE A 146 -9.11 6.81 4.88
C ILE A 146 -10.42 7.45 5.32
N ARG A 147 -11.47 7.41 4.48
CA ARG A 147 -12.79 7.96 4.83
C ARG A 147 -13.37 7.28 6.07
N LEU A 148 -13.29 5.96 6.16
CA LEU A 148 -13.79 5.19 7.30
C LEU A 148 -12.98 5.48 8.58
N LEU A 149 -11.66 5.51 8.47
CA LEU A 149 -10.75 5.83 9.57
C LEU A 149 -10.96 7.26 10.09
N ALA A 150 -11.06 8.23 9.18
CA ALA A 150 -11.29 9.63 9.53
C ALA A 150 -12.66 9.83 10.21
N GLY A 151 -13.71 9.16 9.72
CA GLY A 151 -15.03 9.19 10.35
C GLY A 151 -15.00 8.69 11.80
N LYS A 152 -14.23 7.63 12.08
CA LYS A 152 -14.02 7.17 13.47
C LYS A 152 -13.15 8.13 14.28
N LEU A 153 -12.14 8.73 13.66
CA LEU A 153 -11.24 9.66 14.34
C LEU A 153 -11.97 10.93 14.80
N THR A 154 -12.97 11.39 14.05
CA THR A 154 -13.79 12.55 14.42
C THR A 154 -14.64 12.35 15.68
N GLU A 155 -14.88 11.11 16.10
CA GLU A 155 -15.58 10.81 17.37
C GLU A 155 -14.76 11.22 18.63
N TYR A 156 -13.49 11.60 18.44
CA TYR A 156 -12.57 12.05 19.50
C TYR A 156 -12.39 13.58 19.59
N TYR A 157 -13.22 14.33 18.87
CA TYR A 157 -13.27 15.81 18.87
C TYR A 157 -14.69 16.28 19.15
#